data_AF-A0A7S4SI56-F1
#
_entry.id   AF-A0A7S4SI56-F1
#
_cell.length_a   1.000
_cell.length_b   1.000
_cell.length_c   1.000
_cell.angle_alpha   90.00
_cell.angle_beta   90.00
_cell.angle_gamma   90.00
#
_symmetry.space_group_name_H-M   'P 1'
#
loop_
_entity.id
_entity.type
_entity.pdbx_description
1 polymer ?
#
loop_
_entity_poly.entity_id
_entity_poly.type
_entity_poly.pdbx_seq_one_letter_code
_entity_poly.pdbx_strand_id
1 'polypeptide(L)'
;MKLQELSPPGIANLSNLELLHLHDNRLQGTVPRLALKGQTKSSFIADCGSPSEFDTPLDCPDCTMCCNSQQECDVRESQTNFGKWASMIFGSAILALLLASTVFC
;
A
#
# COMPACT_ATOMS: atom_id res chain seq x y z
N MET A 1 -18.72 -6.26 3.42
CA MET A 1 -18.58 -7.69 3.79
C MET A 1 -17.27 -7.89 4.55
N LYS A 2 -17.21 -8.80 5.53
CA LYS A 2 -15.95 -9.12 6.22
C LYS A 2 -15.23 -10.23 5.44
N LEU A 3 -13.97 -10.02 5.06
CA LEU A 3 -13.14 -11.03 4.40
C LEU A 3 -12.71 -12.11 5.41
N GLN A 4 -13.65 -12.90 5.92
CA GLN A 4 -13.33 -14.09 6.71
C GLN A 4 -13.10 -15.33 5.83
N GLU A 5 -13.35 -15.24 4.52
CA GLU A 5 -13.46 -16.38 3.59
C GLU A 5 -12.58 -16.24 2.32
N LEU A 6 -11.56 -15.36 2.29
CA LEU A 6 -10.48 -15.45 1.26
C LEU A 6 -9.52 -16.63 1.57
N SER A 7 -10.06 -17.71 2.13
CA SER A 7 -9.32 -18.91 2.52
C SER A 7 -8.71 -19.58 1.27
N PRO A 8 -7.45 -20.05 1.34
CA PRO A 8 -6.49 -19.87 0.25
C PRO A 8 -6.56 -20.79 -0.98
N PRO A 9 -7.15 -22.01 -0.99
CA PRO A 9 -6.86 -22.94 -2.10
C PRO A 9 -7.50 -22.55 -3.43
N GLY A 10 -8.51 -21.67 -3.44
CA GLY A 10 -9.17 -21.22 -4.66
C GLY A 10 -8.34 -20.19 -5.41
N ILE A 11 -8.32 -18.95 -4.92
CA ILE A 11 -7.72 -17.81 -5.62
C ILE A 11 -6.19 -17.86 -5.61
N ALA A 12 -5.55 -18.37 -4.55
CA ALA A 12 -4.09 -18.48 -4.53
C ALA A 12 -3.56 -19.55 -5.49
N ASN A 13 -4.40 -20.48 -5.95
CA ASN A 13 -4.03 -21.55 -6.88
C ASN A 13 -4.33 -21.19 -8.35
N LEU A 14 -4.88 -20.01 -8.62
CA LEU A 14 -5.13 -19.53 -9.98
C LEU A 14 -3.83 -18.97 -10.58
N SER A 15 -2.98 -19.87 -11.07
CA SER A 15 -1.65 -19.52 -11.62
C SER A 15 -1.69 -18.60 -12.85
N ASN A 16 -2.85 -18.49 -13.49
CA ASN A 16 -3.08 -17.69 -14.69
C ASN A 16 -3.95 -16.45 -14.40
N LEU A 17 -4.18 -16.11 -13.12
CA LEU A 17 -4.96 -14.93 -12.78
C LEU A 17 -4.12 -13.66 -13.00
N GLU A 18 -4.53 -12.86 -13.98
CA GLU A 18 -3.85 -11.62 -14.37
C GLU A 18 -4.51 -10.36 -13.78
N LEU A 19 -5.81 -10.43 -13.46
CA LEU A 19 -6.59 -9.32 -12.93
C LEU A 19 -7.52 -9.81 -11.81
N LEU A 20 -7.46 -9.14 -10.66
CA LEU A 20 -8.34 -9.34 -9.51
C LEU A 20 -8.94 -8.00 -9.09
N HIS A 21 -10.25 -7.85 -9.29
CA HIS A 21 -10.99 -6.64 -8.97
C HIS A 21 -11.97 -6.92 -7.83
N LEU A 22 -11.69 -6.35 -6.65
CA LEU A 22 -12.44 -6.52 -5.42
C LEU A 22 -13.04 -5.22 -4.87
N HIS A 23 -12.77 -4.07 -5.49
CA HIS A 23 -13.36 -2.79 -5.12
C HIS A 23 -14.90 -2.82 -5.17
N ASP A 24 -15.53 -1.97 -4.36
CA ASP A 24 -16.97 -1.79 -4.21
C ASP A 24 -17.70 -3.00 -3.60
N ASN A 25 -16.94 -3.94 -3.02
CA ASN A 25 -17.51 -5.01 -2.20
C ASN A 25 -17.55 -4.63 -0.71
N ARG A 26 -17.15 -3.39 -0.40
CA ARG A 26 -17.12 -2.81 0.94
C ARG A 26 -16.37 -3.77 1.87
N LEU A 27 -15.14 -4.09 1.50
CA LEU A 27 -14.34 -5.10 2.19
C LEU A 27 -13.65 -4.51 3.42
N GLN A 28 -13.57 -5.29 4.49
CA GLN A 28 -12.83 -4.96 5.70
C GLN A 28 -12.07 -6.20 6.22
N GLY A 29 -10.99 -5.97 6.95
CA GLY A 29 -10.10 -7.01 7.47
C GLY A 29 -8.78 -7.09 6.70
N THR A 30 -8.13 -8.25 6.69
CA THR A 30 -6.83 -8.44 6.04
C THR A 30 -6.97 -9.38 4.84
N VAL A 31 -6.52 -8.93 3.68
CA VAL A 31 -6.38 -9.78 2.48
C VAL A 31 -5.14 -10.67 2.67
N PRO A 32 -5.26 -12.00 2.51
CA PRO A 32 -4.10 -12.87 2.53
C PRO A 32 -3.17 -12.55 1.38
N ARG A 33 -1.88 -12.87 1.52
CA ARG A 33 -0.92 -12.63 0.44
C ARG A 33 -1.25 -13.47 -0.78
N LEU A 34 -1.33 -12.83 -1.94
CA LEU A 34 -1.65 -13.44 -3.22
C LEU A 34 -0.48 -13.22 -4.19
N ALA A 35 0.13 -14.31 -4.64
CA ALA A 35 1.20 -14.28 -5.62
C ALA A 35 0.62 -14.26 -7.05
N LEU A 36 0.01 -13.14 -7.45
CA LEU A 36 -0.45 -12.94 -8.84
C LEU A 36 0.77 -12.87 -9.77
N LYS A 37 0.76 -13.63 -10.87
CA LYS A 37 1.82 -13.58 -11.89
C LYS A 37 1.52 -12.47 -12.89
N GLY A 38 2.54 -11.72 -13.30
CA GLY A 38 2.37 -10.66 -14.30
C GLY A 38 1.71 -9.39 -13.76
N GLN A 39 1.89 -9.08 -12.48
CA GLN A 39 1.29 -7.89 -11.87
C GLN A 39 1.64 -6.61 -12.62
N THR A 40 0.62 -5.95 -13.16
CA THR A 40 0.66 -4.56 -13.60
C THR A 40 0.18 -3.66 -12.46
N LYS A 41 0.41 -2.34 -12.54
CA LYS A 41 0.00 -1.38 -11.51
C LYS A 41 -1.52 -1.40 -11.21
N SER A 42 -2.34 -1.99 -12.08
CA SER A 42 -3.80 -2.09 -11.95
C SER A 42 -4.33 -3.54 -11.93
N SER A 43 -3.46 -4.52 -11.71
CA SER A 43 -3.83 -5.94 -11.71
C SER A 43 -4.55 -6.40 -10.45
N PHE A 44 -4.40 -5.70 -9.32
CA PHE A 44 -5.07 -6.03 -8.07
C PHE A 44 -5.71 -4.78 -7.46
N ILE A 45 -7.03 -4.66 -7.59
CA ILE A 45 -7.83 -3.49 -7.22
C ILE A 45 -8.70 -3.82 -6.00
N ALA A 46 -8.63 -3.06 -4.91
CA ALA A 46 -9.46 -3.29 -3.72
C ALA A 46 -9.78 -2.00 -2.91
N ASP A 47 -10.67 -2.13 -1.92
CA ASP A 47 -11.14 -1.07 -1.00
C ASP A 47 -10.10 -0.66 0.07
N CYS A 48 -8.81 -0.60 -0.28
CA CYS A 48 -7.72 -0.21 0.63
C CYS A 48 -7.39 1.29 0.64
N GLY A 49 -8.18 2.10 -0.08
CA GLY A 49 -7.99 3.56 -0.13
C GLY A 49 -8.54 4.26 1.11
N SER A 50 -8.06 5.50 1.33
CA SER A 50 -8.53 6.38 2.40
C SER A 50 -9.30 7.57 1.80
N PRO A 51 -10.44 8.00 2.36
CA PRO A 51 -11.12 7.42 3.54
C PRO A 51 -11.77 6.06 3.25
N SER A 52 -11.75 5.16 4.23
CA SER A 52 -12.49 3.90 4.18
C SER A 52 -13.93 4.08 4.68
N GLU A 53 -14.82 3.21 4.24
CA GLU A 53 -16.20 3.19 4.73
C GLU A 53 -16.35 2.55 6.13
N PHE A 54 -15.30 1.88 6.61
CA PHE A 54 -15.28 1.17 7.89
C PHE A 54 -14.28 1.79 8.85
N ASP A 55 -14.54 1.66 10.17
CA ASP A 55 -13.62 2.06 11.24
C ASP A 55 -12.30 1.26 11.20
N THR A 56 -12.34 0.04 10.68
CA THR A 56 -11.17 -0.78 10.38
C THR A 56 -11.02 -0.92 8.86
N PRO A 57 -10.12 -0.14 8.23
CA PRO A 57 -9.86 -0.23 6.79
C PRO A 57 -9.40 -1.62 6.35
N LEU A 58 -9.49 -1.89 5.05
CA LEU A 58 -8.94 -3.09 4.45
C LEU A 58 -7.41 -3.03 4.44
N ASP A 59 -6.76 -4.00 5.10
CA ASP A 59 -5.33 -4.25 4.97
C ASP A 59 -5.07 -5.19 3.80
N CYS A 60 -4.44 -4.70 2.74
CA CYS A 60 -4.11 -5.49 1.56
C CYS A 60 -2.63 -5.39 1.22
N PRO A 61 -1.77 -6.35 1.58
CA PRO A 61 -0.32 -6.24 1.38
C PRO A 61 0.09 -6.21 -0.11
N ASP A 62 -0.67 -6.87 -0.98
CA ASP A 62 -0.31 -7.09 -2.38
C ASP A 62 -1.18 -6.32 -3.40
N CYS A 63 -2.11 -5.48 -2.93
CA CYS A 63 -2.92 -4.67 -3.83
C CYS A 63 -2.05 -3.68 -4.61
N THR A 64 -2.27 -3.58 -5.91
CA THR A 64 -1.56 -2.65 -6.79
C THR A 64 -2.35 -1.36 -7.00
N MET A 65 -3.67 -1.38 -6.78
CA MET A 65 -4.55 -0.22 -6.85
C MET A 65 -5.50 -0.23 -5.65
N CYS A 66 -5.60 0.91 -4.98
CA CYS A 66 -6.46 1.09 -3.81
C CYS A 66 -7.51 2.16 -4.13
N CYS A 67 -8.77 1.81 -3.92
CA CYS A 67 -9.89 2.72 -4.09
C CYS A 67 -10.55 3.02 -2.73
N ASN A 68 -10.98 4.26 -2.54
CA ASN A 68 -11.59 4.73 -1.30
C ASN A 68 -13.13 4.78 -1.39
N SER A 69 -13.81 5.14 -0.30
CA SER A 69 -15.28 5.23 -0.26
C SER A 69 -15.86 6.39 -1.08
N GLN A 70 -15.01 7.29 -1.60
CA GLN A 70 -15.36 8.42 -2.45
C GLN A 70 -15.15 8.12 -3.93
N GLN A 71 -14.87 6.85 -4.28
CA GLN A 71 -14.57 6.38 -5.64
C GLN A 71 -13.27 6.94 -6.23
N GLU A 72 -12.36 7.42 -5.38
CA GLU A 72 -11.01 7.82 -5.79
C GLU A 72 -10.08 6.61 -5.70
N CYS A 73 -9.35 6.35 -6.79
CA CYS A 73 -8.50 5.17 -6.95
C CYS A 73 -7.08 5.59 -7.29
N ASP A 74 -6.13 5.13 -6.49
CA ASP A 74 -4.71 5.40 -6.68
C ASP A 74 -3.91 4.10 -6.87
N VAL A 75 -2.92 4.18 -7.75
CA VAL A 75 -1.92 3.12 -7.86
C VAL A 75 -1.05 3.13 -6.60
N ARG A 76 -0.93 1.96 -5.99
CA ARG A 76 -0.07 1.75 -4.84
C ARG A 76 1.37 1.72 -5.31
N GLU A 77 2.03 2.86 -5.27
CA GLU A 77 3.47 2.92 -5.50
C GLU A 77 4.17 2.18 -4.36
N SER A 78 4.96 1.16 -4.67
CA SER A 78 5.92 0.65 -3.71
C SER A 78 6.82 1.83 -3.35
N GLN A 79 6.86 2.22 -2.07
CA GLN A 79 7.76 3.27 -1.60
C GLN A 79 9.19 2.93 -2.05
N THR A 80 9.63 3.51 -3.16
CA THR A 80 11.05 3.60 -3.43
C THR A 80 11.63 4.41 -2.28
N ASN A 81 12.80 4.03 -1.79
CA ASN A 81 13.36 4.60 -0.58
C ASN A 81 13.65 6.12 -0.68
N PHE A 82 13.34 6.78 -1.80
CA PHE A 82 13.56 8.19 -2.05
C PHE A 82 13.10 9.10 -0.88
N GLY A 83 11.90 8.87 -0.33
CA GLY A 83 11.40 9.64 0.83
C GLY A 83 12.20 9.43 2.12
N LYS A 84 12.77 8.24 2.34
CA LYS A 84 13.59 7.92 3.53
C LYS A 84 14.99 8.55 3.45
N TRP A 85 15.56 8.61 2.25
CA TRP A 85 16.92 9.14 2.04
C TRP A 85 16.90 10.66 2.04
N ALA A 86 15.83 11.28 1.53
CA ALA A 86 15.60 12.71 1.63
C ALA A 86 15.67 13.17 3.10
N SER A 87 14.95 12.51 4.02
CA SER A 87 15.01 12.84 5.45
C SER A 87 16.39 12.65 6.09
N MET A 88 17.21 11.71 5.63
CA MET A 88 18.58 11.51 6.13
C MET A 88 19.53 12.63 5.68
N ILE A 89 19.42 13.06 4.42
CA ILE A 89 20.28 14.13 3.87
C ILE A 89 19.98 15.46 4.54
N PHE A 90 18.71 15.86 4.63
CA PHE A 90 18.34 17.15 5.25
C PHE A 90 18.71 17.20 6.75
N GLY A 91 18.59 16.08 7.48
CA GLY A 91 19.01 16.00 8.89
C GLY A 91 20.51 16.19 9.10
N SER A 92 21.33 15.58 8.24
CA SER A 92 22.80 15.68 8.33
C SER A 92 23.34 17.10 8.06
N ALA A 93 22.75 17.82 7.10
CA ALA A 93 23.14 19.20 6.79
C ALA A 93 22.83 20.16 7.95
N ILE A 94 21.69 19.97 8.62
CA ILE A 94 21.30 20.78 9.79
C ILE A 94 22.24 20.51 10.97
N LEU A 95 22.60 19.24 11.24
CA LEU A 95 23.53 18.89 12.31
C LEU A 95 24.94 19.48 12.09
N ALA A 96 25.44 19.46 10.85
CA ALA A 96 26.73 20.04 10.52
C ALA A 96 26.77 21.57 10.74
N LEU A 97 25.70 22.28 10.40
CA LEU A 97 25.58 23.73 10.64
C LEU A 97 25.52 24.06 12.14
N LEU A 98 24.81 23.26 12.93
CA LEU A 98 24.74 23.42 14.38
C LEU A 98 26.10 23.15 15.05
N LEU A 99 26.82 22.10 14.63
CA LEU A 99 28.15 21.78 15.14
C LEU A 99 29.18 22.85 14.76
N ALA A 100 29.14 23.38 13.52
CA ALA A 100 29.99 24.50 13.12
C ALA A 100 29.77 25.72 14.02
N SER A 101 28.52 26.03 14.37
CA SER A 101 28.20 27.16 15.26
C SER A 101 28.72 26.99 16.69
N THR A 102 28.94 25.75 17.15
CA THR A 102 29.51 25.47 18.50
C THR A 102 31.03 25.39 18.53
N VAL A 103 31.68 25.23 17.36
CA VAL A 103 33.16 25.14 17.23
C VAL A 103 33.79 26.50 16.95
N PHE A 104 32.98 27.48 16.52
CA PHE A 104 33.40 28.88 16.32
C PHE A 104 33.22 29.79 17.56
N CYS A 105 33.16 29.21 18.77
CA CYS A 105 33.30 29.95 20.02
C CYS A 105 34.58 29.54 20.75
#